data_AF-A0A2E8EF20-F1
#
_entry.id   AF-A0A2E8EF20-F1
#
_cell.length_a   1.000
_cell.length_b   1.000
_cell.length_c   1.000
_cell.angle_alpha   90.00
_cell.angle_beta   90.00
_cell.angle_gamma   90.00
#
_symmetry.space_group_name_H-M   'P 1'
#
loop_
_entity.id
_entity.type
_entity.pdbx_description
1 polymer ?
#
loop_
_entity_poly.entity_id
_entity_poly.type
_entity_poly.pdbx_seq_one_letter_code
_entity_poly.pdbx_strand_id
1 'polypeptide(L)' 'MVNETDFLISIPYELYKKVKEKISGTSFASVEEYIVSMLEKEFPAEPVYTKEEEDLIRERLRRLGYIE' A
#
# COMPACT_ATOMS: atom_id res chain seq x y z
N MET A 1 -19.24 3.31 -11.72
CA MET A 1 -18.11 2.89 -12.58
C MET A 1 -17.39 1.83 -11.78
N VAL A 2 -17.58 0.56 -12.12
CA VAL A 2 -16.86 -0.55 -11.49
C VAL A 2 -15.57 -0.68 -12.29
N ASN A 3 -14.41 -0.45 -11.67
CA ASN A 3 -13.13 -0.71 -12.32
C ASN A 3 -13.05 -2.19 -12.68
N GLU A 4 -12.56 -2.47 -13.88
CA GLU A 4 -12.58 -3.78 -14.55
C GLU A 4 -11.54 -4.76 -13.97
N THR A 5 -11.44 -4.87 -12.64
CA THR A 5 -10.39 -5.65 -11.94
C THR A 5 -10.75 -6.10 -10.51
N ASP A 6 -12.03 -6.14 -10.15
CA ASP A 6 -12.44 -6.70 -8.85
C ASP A 6 -12.43 -8.24 -8.91
N PHE A 7 -11.53 -8.87 -8.15
CA PHE A 7 -11.43 -10.33 -8.04
C PHE A 7 -11.96 -10.80 -6.68
N LEU A 8 -13.01 -11.62 -6.71
CA LEU A 8 -13.55 -12.25 -5.51
C LEU A 8 -12.63 -13.39 -5.05
N ILE A 9 -11.99 -13.20 -3.90
CA ILE A 9 -11.16 -14.20 -3.24
C ILE A 9 -11.94 -14.91 -2.13
N SER A 10 -11.96 -16.23 -2.16
CA SER A 10 -12.50 -17.03 -1.06
C SER A 10 -11.43 -17.25 0.01
N ILE A 11 -11.72 -16.78 1.23
CA ILE A 11 -10.85 -17.03 2.39
C ILE A 11 -11.57 -17.88 3.43
N PRO A 12 -10.84 -18.71 4.21
CA PRO A 12 -11.43 -19.46 5.31
C PRO A 12 -12.11 -18.52 6.31
N TYR A 13 -13.30 -18.90 6.78
CA TYR A 13 -14.08 -18.07 7.70
C TYR A 13 -13.33 -17.75 9.01
N GLU A 14 -12.53 -18.70 9.50
CA GLU A 14 -11.69 -18.48 10.68
C GLU A 14 -10.66 -17.37 10.48
N LEU A 15 -10.10 -17.26 9.28
CA LEU A 15 -9.13 -16.22 8.93
C LEU A 15 -9.83 -14.86 8.86
N TYR A 16 -10.98 -14.80 8.19
CA TYR A 16 -11.81 -13.59 8.12
C TYR A 16 -12.13 -13.06 9.52
N LYS A 17 -12.53 -13.94 10.45
CA LYS A 17 -12.89 -13.54 11.82
C LYS A 17 -11.69 -12.94 12.57
N LYS A 18 -10.52 -13.59 12.51
CA LYS A 18 -9.28 -13.07 13.12
C LYS A 18 -8.92 -11.69 12.57
N VAL A 19 -9.02 -11.50 11.26
CA VAL A 19 -8.73 -10.21 10.63
C VAL A 19 -9.76 -9.16 11.06
N LYS A 20 -11.05 -9.51 11.08
CA LYS A 20 -12.14 -8.63 11.54
C LYS A 20 -11.92 -8.16 12.97
N GLU A 21 -11.55 -9.05 13.88
CA GLU A 21 -11.22 -8.69 15.28
C GLU A 21 -10.00 -7.78 15.35
N LYS A 22 -8.97 -8.04 14.53
CA LYS A 22 -7.76 -7.21 14.46
C LYS A 22 -8.04 -5.79 13.97
N ILE A 23 -8.93 -5.62 12.98
CA ILE A 23 -9.23 -4.31 12.40
C ILE A 23 -10.31 -3.53 13.16
N SER A 24 -11.06 -4.17 14.06
CA SER A 24 -12.20 -3.55 14.76
C SER A 24 -11.83 -2.32 15.61
N GLY A 25 -10.55 -2.08 15.89
CA GLY A 25 -10.04 -0.90 16.60
C GLY A 25 -9.17 0.01 15.72
N THR A 26 -9.20 -0.16 14.41
CA THR A 26 -8.37 0.57 13.44
C THR A 26 -9.23 1.42 12.52
N SER A 27 -8.60 2.26 11.70
CA SER A 27 -9.28 3.11 10.72
C SER A 27 -9.77 2.38 9.46
N PHE A 28 -9.60 1.06 9.38
CA PHE A 28 -10.06 0.29 8.21
C PHE A 28 -11.58 0.08 8.26
N ALA A 29 -12.25 0.36 7.15
CA ALA A 29 -13.70 0.24 7.05
C ALA A 29 -14.16 -1.22 6.85
N SER A 30 -13.31 -2.04 6.21
CA SER A 30 -13.62 -3.44 5.86
C SER A 30 -12.37 -4.33 5.90
N VAL A 31 -12.59 -5.64 6.02
CA VAL A 31 -11.55 -6.66 5.91
C VAL A 31 -10.88 -6.63 4.53
N GLU A 32 -11.67 -6.36 3.50
CA GLU A 32 -11.19 -6.21 2.11
C GLU A 32 -10.15 -5.08 2.01
N GLU A 33 -10.48 -3.89 2.52
CA GLU A 33 -9.59 -2.73 2.51
C GLU A 33 -8.27 -2.99 3.25
N TYR A 34 -8.36 -3.70 4.39
CA TYR A 34 -7.17 -4.11 5.14
C TYR A 34 -6.29 -5.09 4.34
N ILE A 35 -6.91 -6.07 3.66
CA ILE A 35 -6.18 -7.05 2.84
C ILE A 35 -5.53 -6.37 1.63
N VAL A 36 -6.26 -5.48 0.94
CA VAL A 36 -5.71 -4.71 -0.19
C VAL A 36 -4.52 -3.87 0.27
N SER A 37 -4.66 -3.10 1.36
CA SER A 37 -3.57 -2.27 1.89
C SER A 37 -2.36 -3.10 2.35
N MET A 38 -2.58 -4.31 2.87
CA MET A 38 -1.50 -5.24 3.20
C MET A 38 -0.79 -5.71 1.93
N LEU A 39 -1.54 -6.10 0.89
CA LEU A 39 -0.97 -6.56 -0.37
C LEU A 39 -0.22 -5.45 -1.11
N GLU A 40 -0.70 -4.21 -1.10
CA GLU A 40 0.01 -3.06 -1.67
C GLU A 40 1.35 -2.80 -0.96
N LYS A 41 1.47 -3.11 0.33
CA LYS A 41 2.71 -2.99 1.08
C LYS A 41 3.68 -4.15 0.83
N GLU A 42 3.15 -5.36 0.67
CA GLU A 42 3.96 -6.56 0.40
C GLU A 42 4.44 -6.62 -1.05
N PHE A 43 3.62 -6.13 -1.98
CA PHE A 43 3.94 -5.94 -3.39
C PHE A 43 3.94 -4.46 -3.70
N PRO A 44 4.91 -3.69 -3.16
CA PRO A 44 5.04 -2.30 -3.54
C PRO A 44 5.23 -2.27 -5.05
N ALA A 45 4.42 -1.46 -5.74
CA ALA A 45 4.71 -1.13 -7.12
C ALA A 45 6.18 -0.70 -7.19
N GLU A 46 6.91 -1.23 -8.17
CA GLU A 46 8.32 -0.92 -8.36
C GLU A 46 8.50 0.60 -8.20
N PRO A 47 9.48 1.05 -7.40
CA PRO A 47 9.67 2.47 -7.17
C PRO A 47 9.71 3.18 -8.52
N VAL A 48 8.77 4.11 -8.73
CA VAL A 48 8.60 4.85 -9.99
C VAL A 48 9.90 5.57 -10.39
N TYR A 49 10.75 5.83 -9.40
CA TYR A 49 12.06 6.43 -9.62
C TYR A 49 13.12 5.35 -9.74
N THR A 50 13.73 5.30 -10.91
CA THR A 50 15.03 4.66 -11.09
C THR A 50 16.05 5.30 -10.13
N LYS A 51 17.13 4.57 -9.78
CA LYS A 51 18.22 5.13 -8.94
C LYS A 51 18.74 6.47 -9.47
N GLU A 52 18.74 6.65 -10.78
CA GLU A 52 19.16 7.89 -11.44
C GLU A 52 18.20 9.06 -11.15
N GLU A 53 16.90 8.80 -11.14
CA GLU A 53 15.90 9.82 -10.80
C GLU A 53 15.94 10.20 -9.31
N GLU A 54 16.20 9.24 -8.42
CA GLU A 54 16.40 9.54 -6.98
C GLU A 54 17.63 10.44 -6.76
N ASP A 55 18.71 10.22 -7.52
CA ASP A 55 19.93 11.03 -7.44
C ASP A 55 19.70 12.46 -7.96
N LEU A 56 18.98 12.61 -9.07
CA LEU A 56 18.54 13.92 -9.61
C LEU A 56 17.66 14.68 -8.61
N ILE A 57 16.73 13.99 -7.95
CA ILE A 57 15.86 14.59 -6.92
C ILE A 57 16.69 14.99 -5.70
N ARG A 58 17.63 14.15 -5.25
CA ARG A 58 18.57 14.50 -4.17
C ARG A 58 19.40 15.73 -4.52
N GLU A 59 19.99 15.77 -5.71
CA GLU A 59 20.81 16.92 -6.13
C GLU A 59 19.97 18.20 -6.16
N ARG A 60 18.74 18.12 -6.68
CA ARG A 60 17.82 19.26 -6.71
C ARG A 60 17.43 19.72 -5.30
N LEU A 61 17.14 18.80 -4.39
CA LEU A 61 16.81 19.10 -2.99
C LEU A 61 18.01 19.73 -2.25
N ARG A 62 19.23 19.25 -2.53
CA ARG A 62 20.47 19.80 -1.97
C ARG A 62 20.73 21.23 -2.47
N ARG A 63 20.52 21.48 -3.76
CA ARG A 63 20.58 22.84 -4.34
C ARG A 63 19.55 23.79 -3.75
N LEU A 64 18.39 23.27 -3.36
CA LEU A 64 17.30 24.04 -2.75
C LEU A 64 17.46 24.17 -1.21
N GLY A 65 18.47 23.53 -0.61
CA GLY A 65 18.76 23.61 0.83
C GLY A 65 17.80 22.83 1.72
N TYR A 66 17.05 21.87 1.17
CA TYR A 66 16.16 21.00 1.96
C TYR A 66 16.92 19.86 2.65
N ILE A 67 18.12 19.53 2.16
CA ILE A 67 19.01 18.48 2.69
C ILE A 67 20.47 18.97 2.59
N GLU A 68 21.29 18.67 3.60
CA GLU A 68 22.71 19.06 3.69
C GLU A 68 23.65 17.92 3.24
#